data_AF-A0A6F8SVS2-F1
#
_entry.id   AF-A0A6F8SVS2-F1
#
_cell.length_a   1.000
_cell.length_b   1.000
_cell.length_c   1.000
_cell.angle_alpha   90.00
_cell.angle_beta   90.00
_cell.angle_gamma   90.00
#
_symmetry.space_group_name_H-M   'P 1'
#
loop_
_entity.id
_entity.type
_entity.pdbx_description
1 polymer ?
#
loop_
_entity_poly.entity_id
_entity_poly.type
_entity_poly.pdbx_seq_one_letter_code
_entity_poly.pdbx_strand_id
1 'polypeptide(L)'
;MANDALERVRKGLRKELKPSQSRTLKGDRKILLKRAHEVSDRERLIMETWTGAFPQLLAAYEHKERFYGIWDATTRLQAEAALDEWIATIPKGQKEVWSDLVRAVGNWREETMTYFETDMPVTNAYTESINRLAKDKNREGRGYSFEVMRARMLYTTKHKKKAPTAKVSPFYKKTIGYGLPDFAEELNYGVDLSTI
;
A
#
# COMPACT_ATOMS: atom_id res chain seq x y z
N MET A 1 7.72 0.41 7.90
CA MET A 1 8.66 -0.37 8.73
C MET A 1 10.11 -0.23 8.27
N ALA A 2 10.50 -0.61 7.04
CA ALA A 2 11.90 -0.45 6.59
C ALA A 2 12.39 1.02 6.61
N ASN A 3 11.57 1.94 6.07
CA ASN A 3 11.79 3.38 6.19
C ASN A 3 11.84 3.87 7.65
N ASP A 4 11.06 3.26 8.55
CA ASP A 4 11.05 3.62 9.97
C ASP A 4 12.34 3.19 10.68
N ALA A 5 12.87 2.02 10.31
CA ALA A 5 14.16 1.52 10.78
C ALA A 5 15.29 2.46 10.34
N LEU A 6 15.33 2.87 9.07
CA LEU A 6 16.27 3.88 8.58
C LEU A 6 16.14 5.21 9.35
N GLU A 7 14.91 5.68 9.60
CA GLU A 7 14.67 6.88 10.41
C GLU A 7 15.16 6.74 11.86
N ARG A 8 15.04 5.55 12.47
CA ARG A 8 15.57 5.28 13.81
C ARG A 8 17.10 5.40 13.81
N VAL A 9 17.78 4.83 12.81
CA VAL A 9 19.24 5.01 12.63
C VAL A 9 19.58 6.50 12.49
N ARG A 10 18.92 7.22 11.56
CA ARG A 10 19.14 8.67 11.34
C ARG A 10 18.93 9.51 12.60
N LYS A 11 17.91 9.20 13.40
CA LYS A 11 17.64 9.88 14.67
C LYS A 11 18.71 9.56 15.73
N GLY A 12 19.26 8.35 15.73
CA GLY A 12 20.35 7.94 16.62
C GLY A 12 21.61 8.79 16.43
N LEU A 13 21.92 9.18 15.19
CA LEU A 13 23.06 10.04 14.84
C LEU A 13 23.02 11.44 15.45
N ARG A 14 21.88 11.87 16.00
CA ARG A 14 21.73 13.22 16.57
C ARG A 14 22.77 13.54 17.64
N LYS A 15 23.26 12.54 18.39
CA LYS A 15 24.30 12.72 19.42
C LYS A 15 25.69 12.99 18.83
N GLU A 16 25.94 12.54 17.61
CA GLU A 16 27.22 12.67 16.90
C GLU A 16 27.28 13.94 16.01
N LEU A 17 26.12 14.58 15.78
CA LEU A 17 25.95 15.71 14.88
C LEU A 17 26.00 17.06 15.61
N LYS A 18 26.63 18.06 14.98
CA LYS A 18 26.44 19.47 15.39
C LYS A 18 24.97 19.87 15.18
N PRO A 19 24.43 20.84 15.96
CA PRO A 19 23.03 21.27 15.82
C PRO A 19 22.64 21.73 14.41
N SER A 20 23.57 22.35 13.66
CA SER A 20 23.36 22.73 12.25
C SER A 20 23.21 21.51 11.35
N GLN A 21 24.14 20.55 11.44
CA GLN A 21 24.12 19.32 10.64
C GLN A 21 22.87 18.47 10.95
N SER A 22 22.47 18.40 12.22
CA SER A 22 21.24 17.69 12.61
C SER A 22 19.98 18.30 11.97
N ARG A 23 19.92 19.63 11.83
CA ARG A 23 18.83 20.32 11.14
C ARG A 23 18.85 20.03 9.64
N THR A 24 20.01 20.10 9.00
CA THR A 24 20.15 19.80 7.57
C THR A 24 19.76 18.35 7.25
N LEU A 25 20.30 17.38 7.99
CA LEU A 25 19.96 15.96 7.83
C LEU A 25 18.46 15.68 8.08
N LYS A 26 17.82 16.44 8.97
CA LYS A 26 16.36 16.36 9.15
C LYS A 26 15.59 16.90 7.95
N GLY A 27 16.07 17.97 7.32
CA GLY A 27 15.52 18.51 6.08
C GLY A 27 15.64 17.53 4.91
N ASP A 28 16.81 16.90 4.80
CA ASP A 28 17.14 15.97 3.73
C ASP A 28 16.56 14.56 3.91
N ARG A 29 15.87 14.30 5.03
CA ARG A 29 15.32 12.97 5.36
C ARG A 29 14.50 12.36 4.22
N LYS A 30 13.76 13.18 3.47
CA LYS A 30 12.90 12.69 2.39
C LYS A 30 13.71 12.03 1.28
N ILE A 31 14.92 12.52 1.03
CA ILE A 31 15.84 11.96 0.03
C ILE A 31 16.22 10.52 0.42
N LEU A 32 16.55 10.30 1.70
CA LEU A 32 16.90 8.98 2.23
C LEU A 32 15.76 7.96 2.17
N LEU A 33 14.50 8.42 2.16
CA LEU A 33 13.30 7.58 2.18
C LEU A 33 12.80 7.20 0.78
N LYS A 34 13.26 7.89 -0.27
CA LYS A 34 12.96 7.54 -1.67
C LYS A 34 13.58 6.20 -2.06
N ARG A 35 13.04 5.60 -3.12
CA ARG A 35 13.67 4.46 -3.81
C ARG A 35 14.85 4.95 -4.63
N ALA A 36 15.90 4.14 -4.75
CA ALA A 36 17.14 4.55 -5.42
C ALA A 36 16.96 5.05 -6.87
N HIS A 37 15.94 4.59 -7.59
CA HIS A 37 15.61 5.01 -8.96
C HIS A 37 14.77 6.31 -9.05
N GLU A 38 14.19 6.77 -7.93
CA GLU A 38 13.40 8.01 -7.85
C GLU A 38 14.23 9.21 -7.35
N VAL A 39 15.50 8.97 -7.01
CA VAL A 39 16.43 9.97 -6.50
C VAL A 39 17.09 10.67 -7.69
N SER A 40 16.89 11.99 -7.80
CA SER A 40 17.55 12.80 -8.82
C SER A 40 19.06 12.92 -8.57
N ASP A 41 19.84 13.26 -9.61
CA ASP A 41 21.31 13.39 -9.49
C ASP A 41 21.73 14.38 -8.40
N ARG A 42 21.00 15.50 -8.27
CA ARG A 42 21.25 16.47 -7.20
C ARG A 42 20.99 15.89 -5.82
N GLU A 43 19.91 15.12 -5.67
CA GLU A 43 19.58 14.47 -4.40
C GLU A 43 20.57 13.35 -4.07
N ARG A 44 21.09 12.65 -5.08
CA ARG A 44 22.14 11.64 -4.93
C ARG A 44 23.42 12.24 -4.35
N LEU A 45 23.86 13.41 -4.85
CA LEU A 45 25.02 14.10 -4.30
C LEU A 45 24.85 14.48 -2.81
N ILE A 46 23.66 14.92 -2.43
CA ILE A 46 23.33 15.21 -1.03
C ILE A 46 23.37 13.92 -0.20
N MET A 47 22.79 12.84 -0.72
CA MET A 47 22.79 11.53 -0.08
C MET A 47 24.22 11.02 0.13
N GLU A 48 25.08 11.09 -0.89
CA GLU A 48 26.49 10.68 -0.86
C GLU A 48 27.29 11.46 0.19
N THR A 49 27.02 12.75 0.35
CA THR A 49 27.61 13.56 1.42
C THR A 49 27.29 12.97 2.81
N TRP A 50 26.03 12.60 3.04
CA TRP A 50 25.60 12.05 4.33
C TRP A 50 26.06 10.61 4.55
N THR A 51 25.98 9.77 3.52
CA THR A 51 26.38 8.37 3.61
C THR A 51 27.89 8.19 3.69
N GLY A 52 28.66 9.09 3.07
CA GLY A 52 30.12 9.15 3.24
C GLY A 52 30.55 9.61 4.63
N ALA A 53 29.80 10.55 5.25
CA ALA A 53 30.08 11.02 6.61
C ALA A 53 29.66 10.02 7.70
N PHE A 54 28.62 9.22 7.45
CA PHE A 54 28.06 8.27 8.42
C PHE A 54 27.90 6.89 7.78
N PRO A 55 28.93 6.02 7.83
CA PRO A 55 28.88 4.68 7.27
C PRO A 55 27.73 3.81 7.81
N GLN A 56 27.32 4.03 9.07
CA GLN A 56 26.16 3.39 9.66
C GLN A 56 24.84 3.79 9.00
N LEU A 57 24.75 5.04 8.50
CA LEU A 57 23.59 5.50 7.74
C LEU A 57 23.56 4.88 6.34
N LEU A 58 24.73 4.79 5.68
CA LEU A 58 24.88 4.10 4.40
C LEU A 58 24.42 2.65 4.50
N ALA A 59 24.97 1.91 5.48
CA ALA A 59 24.62 0.50 5.67
C ALA A 59 23.12 0.31 5.94
N ALA A 60 22.49 1.23 6.69
CA ALA A 60 21.05 1.20 6.92
C ALA A 60 20.25 1.49 5.63
N TYR A 61 20.69 2.45 4.82
CA TYR A 61 20.05 2.77 3.55
C TYR A 61 20.16 1.63 2.54
N GLU A 62 21.34 1.05 2.36
CA GLU A 62 21.55 -0.11 1.48
C GLU A 62 20.75 -1.32 1.96
N HIS A 63 20.69 -1.55 3.27
CA HIS A 63 19.89 -2.64 3.83
C HIS A 63 18.39 -2.43 3.63
N LYS A 64 17.90 -1.18 3.70
CA LYS A 64 16.54 -0.80 3.31
C LYS A 64 16.29 -1.06 1.81
N GLU A 65 17.20 -0.65 0.94
CA GLU A 65 17.01 -0.84 -0.51
C GLU A 65 17.05 -2.32 -0.90
N ARG A 66 17.92 -3.13 -0.28
CA ARG A 66 17.96 -4.59 -0.44
C ARG A 66 16.65 -5.25 0.01
N PHE A 67 16.06 -4.80 1.11
CA PHE A 67 14.74 -5.28 1.53
C PHE A 67 13.70 -5.08 0.44
N TYR A 68 13.61 -3.87 -0.12
CA TYR A 68 12.66 -3.59 -1.19
C TYR A 68 12.97 -4.35 -2.49
N GLY A 69 14.25 -4.65 -2.75
CA GLY A 69 14.67 -5.47 -3.90
C GLY A 69 14.16 -6.91 -3.87
N ILE A 70 13.66 -7.41 -2.73
CA ILE A 70 13.02 -8.74 -2.65
C ILE A 70 11.82 -8.83 -3.60
N TRP A 71 11.08 -7.73 -3.79
CA TRP A 71 9.92 -7.67 -4.69
C TRP A 71 10.29 -7.57 -6.18
N ASP A 72 11.57 -7.42 -6.50
CA ASP A 72 12.06 -7.49 -7.88
C ASP A 72 12.34 -8.95 -8.30
N ALA A 73 12.19 -9.93 -7.39
CA ALA A 73 12.35 -11.36 -7.68
C ALA A 73 11.22 -11.90 -8.57
N THR A 74 11.54 -12.89 -9.40
CA THR A 74 10.57 -13.49 -10.34
C THR A 74 9.84 -14.70 -9.75
N THR A 75 10.43 -15.37 -8.76
CA THR A 75 9.87 -16.60 -8.18
C THR A 75 9.87 -16.53 -6.66
N ARG A 76 8.93 -17.25 -6.04
CA ARG A 76 8.86 -17.38 -4.58
C ARG A 76 10.18 -17.86 -3.98
N LEU A 77 10.82 -18.85 -4.59
CA LEU A 77 12.10 -19.39 -4.10
C LEU A 77 13.20 -18.33 -4.08
N GLN A 78 13.30 -17.50 -5.13
CA GLN A 78 14.26 -16.40 -5.17
C GLN A 78 13.96 -15.33 -4.12
N ALA A 79 12.68 -14.99 -3.93
CA ALA A 79 12.27 -14.02 -2.93
C ALA A 79 12.55 -14.50 -1.50
N GLU A 80 12.29 -15.77 -1.20
CA GLU A 80 12.60 -16.38 0.09
C GLU A 80 14.10 -16.39 0.36
N ALA A 81 14.92 -16.78 -0.62
CA ALA A 81 16.37 -16.75 -0.50
C ALA A 81 16.89 -15.32 -0.27
N ALA A 82 16.35 -14.34 -1.01
CA ALA A 82 16.69 -12.92 -0.83
C ALA A 82 16.26 -12.40 0.55
N LEU A 83 15.11 -12.83 1.08
CA LEU A 83 14.67 -12.49 2.43
C LEU A 83 15.60 -13.09 3.48
N ASP A 84 16.00 -14.34 3.34
CA ASP A 84 16.90 -15.01 4.28
C ASP A 84 18.29 -14.37 4.28
N GLU A 85 18.83 -14.07 3.10
CA GLU A 85 20.07 -13.30 2.95
C GLU A 85 19.93 -11.92 3.59
N TRP A 86 18.80 -11.25 3.37
CA TRP A 86 18.52 -9.96 3.99
C TRP A 86 18.55 -10.06 5.52
N ILE A 87 17.84 -11.02 6.13
CA ILE A 87 17.87 -11.23 7.60
C ILE A 87 19.29 -11.53 8.09
N ALA A 88 20.05 -12.35 7.37
CA ALA A 88 21.42 -12.73 7.74
C ALA A 88 22.41 -11.57 7.66
N THR A 89 22.18 -10.61 6.76
CA THR A 89 23.10 -9.50 6.45
C THR A 89 22.69 -8.16 7.08
N ILE A 90 21.92 -8.20 8.17
CA ILE A 90 21.61 -7.02 8.98
C ILE A 90 22.92 -6.35 9.45
N PRO A 91 23.10 -5.03 9.22
CA PRO A 91 24.32 -4.33 9.62
C PRO A 91 24.64 -4.48 11.11
N LYS A 92 25.93 -4.62 11.43
CA LYS A 92 26.42 -4.74 12.82
C LYS A 92 25.93 -3.54 13.64
N GLY A 93 25.43 -3.80 14.85
CA GLY A 93 24.91 -2.77 15.75
C GLY A 93 23.51 -2.26 15.41
N GLN A 94 22.85 -2.75 14.35
CA GLN A 94 21.51 -2.30 13.95
C GLN A 94 20.40 -3.33 14.18
N LYS A 95 20.71 -4.54 14.69
CA LYS A 95 19.72 -5.62 14.89
C LYS A 95 18.45 -5.17 15.61
N GLU A 96 18.59 -4.41 16.69
CA GLU A 96 17.45 -3.88 17.45
C GLU A 96 16.56 -2.94 16.61
N VAL A 97 17.16 -2.15 15.72
CA VAL A 97 16.43 -1.20 14.87
C VAL A 97 15.58 -1.92 13.82
N TRP A 98 16.07 -3.07 13.33
CA TRP A 98 15.40 -3.90 12.31
C TRP A 98 14.49 -4.97 12.91
N SER A 99 14.58 -5.24 14.22
CA SER A 99 13.89 -6.34 14.91
C SER A 99 12.37 -6.37 14.67
N ASP A 100 11.71 -5.21 14.71
CA ASP A 100 10.27 -5.10 14.45
C ASP A 100 9.92 -5.58 13.03
N LEU A 101 10.73 -5.20 12.03
CA LEU A 101 10.51 -5.62 10.65
C LEU A 101 10.81 -7.11 10.48
N VAL A 102 11.92 -7.60 11.04
CA VAL A 102 12.28 -9.02 11.01
C VAL A 102 11.17 -9.89 11.63
N ARG A 103 10.63 -9.46 12.78
CA ARG A 103 9.50 -10.14 13.43
C ARG A 103 8.26 -10.14 12.53
N ALA A 104 7.93 -9.00 11.92
CA ALA A 104 6.77 -8.91 11.04
C ALA A 104 6.89 -9.84 9.84
N VAL A 105 8.00 -9.81 9.11
CA VAL A 105 8.21 -10.68 7.94
C VAL A 105 8.38 -12.14 8.31
N GLY A 106 8.86 -12.45 9.51
CA GLY A 106 8.92 -13.82 10.02
C GLY A 106 7.54 -14.37 10.38
N ASN A 107 6.71 -13.57 11.06
CA ASN A 107 5.36 -13.98 11.46
C ASN A 107 4.42 -14.14 10.26
N TRP A 108 4.57 -13.28 9.24
CA TRP A 108 3.71 -13.23 8.05
C TRP A 108 4.43 -13.73 6.80
N ARG A 109 5.39 -14.65 6.98
CA ARG A 109 6.27 -15.09 5.90
C ARG A 109 5.48 -15.72 4.77
N GLU A 110 4.64 -16.70 5.10
CA GLU A 110 3.83 -17.41 4.12
C GLU A 110 2.95 -16.45 3.31
N GLU A 111 2.21 -15.56 3.99
CA GLU A 111 1.30 -14.61 3.36
C GLU A 111 2.04 -13.59 2.50
N THR A 112 3.23 -13.16 2.93
CA THR A 112 4.07 -12.25 2.15
C THR A 112 4.58 -12.93 0.89
N MET A 113 4.95 -14.21 0.98
CA MET A 113 5.52 -14.97 -0.13
C MET A 113 4.48 -15.47 -1.13
N THR A 114 3.21 -15.62 -0.73
CA THR A 114 2.07 -15.87 -1.65
C THR A 114 1.98 -14.82 -2.76
N TYR A 115 2.51 -13.60 -2.54
CA TYR A 115 2.63 -12.57 -3.58
C TYR A 115 3.27 -13.10 -4.88
N PHE A 116 4.28 -13.98 -4.78
CA PHE A 116 5.02 -14.51 -5.93
C PHE A 116 4.40 -15.75 -6.57
N GLU A 117 3.30 -16.26 -6.01
CA GLU A 117 2.59 -17.44 -6.55
C GLU A 117 1.41 -17.04 -7.44
N THR A 118 0.99 -15.77 -7.37
CA THR A 118 -0.18 -15.29 -8.11
C THR A 118 0.28 -14.61 -9.40
N ASP A 119 -0.07 -15.18 -10.55
CA ASP A 119 0.22 -14.58 -11.89
C ASP A 119 -0.48 -13.22 -12.13
N MET A 120 -1.37 -12.81 -11.23
CA MET A 120 -2.04 -11.52 -11.25
C MET A 120 -1.56 -10.62 -10.10
N PRO A 121 -0.98 -9.45 -10.41
CA PRO A 121 -0.72 -8.44 -9.39
C PRO A 121 -2.03 -8.04 -8.72
N VAL A 122 -2.21 -8.43 -7.46
CA VAL A 122 -3.36 -7.98 -6.67
C VAL A 122 -3.18 -6.50 -6.40
N THR A 123 -3.93 -5.66 -7.10
CA THR A 123 -3.84 -4.21 -6.93
C THR A 123 -4.52 -3.76 -5.63
N ASN A 124 -3.78 -3.00 -4.83
CA ASN A 124 -4.31 -2.33 -3.63
C ASN A 124 -5.22 -1.14 -3.98
N ALA A 125 -5.43 -0.83 -5.27
CA ALA A 125 -6.23 0.33 -5.69
C ALA A 125 -7.67 0.28 -5.16
N TYR A 126 -8.29 -0.90 -5.13
CA TYR A 126 -9.65 -1.06 -4.62
C TYR A 126 -9.74 -0.78 -3.12
N THR A 127 -8.85 -1.39 -2.34
CA THR A 127 -8.76 -1.18 -0.89
C THR A 127 -8.39 0.26 -0.54
N GLU A 128 -7.50 0.90 -1.31
CA GLU A 128 -7.18 2.32 -1.17
C GLU A 128 -8.36 3.24 -1.50
N SER A 129 -9.13 2.94 -2.53
CA SER A 129 -10.29 3.74 -2.94
C SER A 129 -11.40 3.68 -1.87
N ILE A 130 -11.64 2.49 -1.31
CA ILE A 130 -12.55 2.31 -0.17
C ILE A 130 -12.03 3.02 1.09
N ASN A 131 -10.72 2.95 1.37
CA ASN A 131 -10.12 3.68 2.49
C ASN A 131 -10.25 5.20 2.34
N ARG A 132 -10.12 5.72 1.12
CA ARG A 132 -10.36 7.14 0.81
C ARG A 132 -11.82 7.51 1.10
N LEU A 133 -12.76 6.71 0.59
CA LEU A 133 -14.20 6.90 0.82
C LEU A 133 -14.55 6.92 2.32
N ALA A 134 -13.97 5.99 3.10
CA ALA A 134 -14.15 5.96 4.55
C ALA A 134 -13.66 7.23 5.24
N LYS A 135 -12.48 7.73 4.84
CA LYS A 135 -11.92 8.99 5.37
C LYS A 135 -12.79 10.21 5.01
N ASP A 136 -13.33 10.25 3.80
CA ASP A 136 -14.23 11.31 3.37
C ASP A 136 -15.53 11.30 4.19
N LYS A 137 -16.14 10.13 4.39
CA LYS A 137 -17.35 9.98 5.21
C LYS A 137 -17.11 10.35 6.67
N ASN A 138 -15.95 10.01 7.24
CA ASN A 138 -15.58 10.41 8.59
C ASN A 138 -15.40 11.94 8.71
N ARG A 139 -14.85 12.58 7.67
CA ARG A 139 -14.70 14.05 7.63
C ARG A 139 -16.04 14.78 7.54
N GLU A 140 -16.96 14.26 6.73
CA GLU A 140 -18.35 14.76 6.62
C GLU A 140 -19.11 14.58 7.95
N GLY A 141 -18.85 13.47 8.64
CA GLY A 141 -19.55 13.03 9.85
C GLY A 141 -18.83 13.33 11.16
N ARG A 142 -18.38 14.58 11.38
CA ARG A 142 -17.77 14.96 12.68
C ARG A 142 -18.71 14.59 13.84
N GLY A 143 -18.24 13.73 14.74
CA GLY A 143 -19.00 13.27 15.91
C GLY A 143 -19.83 12.00 15.70
N TYR A 144 -19.72 11.32 14.55
CA TYR A 144 -20.36 10.02 14.36
C TYR A 144 -19.76 8.96 15.28
N SER A 145 -20.61 8.13 15.88
CA SER A 145 -20.17 6.90 16.51
C SER A 145 -19.69 5.92 15.43
N PHE A 146 -18.86 4.95 15.83
CA PHE A 146 -18.39 3.90 14.93
C PHE A 146 -19.54 3.17 14.24
N GLU A 147 -20.63 2.91 14.96
CA GLU A 147 -21.83 2.24 14.42
C GLU A 147 -22.49 3.04 13.31
N VAL A 148 -22.63 4.37 13.48
CA VAL A 148 -23.20 5.26 12.46
C VAL A 148 -22.28 5.35 11.24
N MET A 149 -20.96 5.42 11.45
CA MET A 149 -19.99 5.42 10.35
C MET A 149 -20.02 4.09 9.58
N ARG A 150 -20.06 2.94 10.29
CA ARG A 150 -20.16 1.61 9.70
C ARG A 150 -21.46 1.43 8.90
N ALA A 151 -22.60 1.84 9.46
CA ALA A 151 -23.88 1.78 8.78
C ALA A 151 -23.87 2.62 7.50
N ARG A 152 -23.28 3.82 7.54
CA ARG A 152 -23.12 4.63 6.33
C ARG A 152 -22.24 3.94 5.30
N MET A 153 -21.08 3.41 5.69
CA MET A 153 -20.19 2.72 4.76
C MET A 153 -20.85 1.49 4.11
N LEU A 154 -21.67 0.73 4.85
CA LEU A 154 -22.30 -0.50 4.35
C LEU A 154 -23.59 -0.25 3.55
N TYR A 155 -24.37 0.79 3.90
CA TYR A 155 -25.75 0.94 3.40
C TYR A 155 -26.01 2.23 2.60
N THR A 156 -25.06 3.16 2.48
CA THR A 156 -25.28 4.41 1.70
C THR A 156 -24.80 4.36 0.26
N THR A 157 -24.03 3.34 -0.12
CA THR A 157 -23.65 3.11 -1.52
C THR A 157 -24.84 2.53 -2.27
N LYS A 158 -25.28 3.22 -3.33
CA LYS A 158 -26.40 2.76 -4.15
C LYS A 158 -26.05 1.42 -4.81
N HIS A 159 -26.90 0.42 -4.60
CA HIS A 159 -26.82 -0.84 -5.34
C HIS A 159 -27.03 -0.59 -6.84
N LYS A 160 -26.27 -1.27 -7.72
CA LYS A 160 -26.55 -1.34 -9.15
C LYS A 160 -27.89 -2.03 -9.34
N LYS A 161 -28.95 -1.23 -9.37
CA LYS A 161 -30.25 -1.64 -9.88
C LYS A 161 -30.27 -1.35 -11.37
N LYS A 162 -30.21 -2.39 -12.19
CA LYS A 162 -30.59 -2.26 -13.60
C LYS A 162 -32.05 -2.66 -13.71
N ALA A 163 -32.90 -1.74 -14.15
CA ALA A 163 -34.22 -2.14 -14.63
C ALA A 163 -34.00 -3.08 -15.82
N PRO A 164 -34.61 -4.27 -15.85
CA PRO A 164 -34.52 -5.16 -17.01
C PRO A 164 -35.09 -4.43 -18.22
N THR A 165 -34.22 -4.01 -19.13
CA THR A 165 -34.67 -3.52 -20.43
C THR A 165 -35.01 -4.73 -21.28
N ALA A 166 -36.30 -5.08 -21.32
CA ALA A 166 -36.79 -6.01 -22.32
C ALA A 166 -36.41 -5.44 -23.69
N LYS A 167 -35.48 -6.09 -24.39
CA LYS A 167 -35.20 -5.78 -25.80
C LYS A 167 -36.41 -6.26 -26.61
N VAL A 168 -37.46 -5.46 -26.64
CA VAL A 168 -38.60 -5.73 -27.50
C VAL A 168 -38.13 -5.54 -28.94
N SER A 169 -38.20 -6.61 -29.74
CA SER A 169 -37.88 -6.57 -31.16
C SER A 169 -38.69 -5.46 -31.85
N PRO A 170 -38.10 -4.68 -32.77
CA PRO A 170 -38.84 -3.69 -33.57
C PRO A 170 -39.99 -4.29 -34.39
N PHE A 171 -40.03 -5.62 -34.52
CA PHE A 171 -41.04 -6.37 -35.27
C PHE A 171 -42.22 -6.88 -34.41
N TYR A 172 -42.29 -6.55 -33.12
CA TYR A 172 -43.37 -7.01 -32.26
C TYR A 172 -44.68 -6.26 -32.56
N LYS A 173 -45.45 -6.74 -33.54
CA LYS A 173 -46.82 -6.28 -33.80
C LYS A 173 -47.72 -6.64 -32.62
N LYS A 174 -48.32 -5.62 -32.02
CA LYS A 174 -49.33 -5.67 -30.97
C LYS A 174 -50.49 -6.59 -31.37
N THR A 175 -50.41 -7.86 -31.01
CA THR A 175 -51.55 -8.77 -31.05
C THR A 175 -52.22 -8.67 -29.68
N ILE A 176 -53.49 -8.26 -29.66
CA ILE A 176 -54.28 -8.11 -28.45
C ILE A 176 -54.44 -9.50 -27.83
N GLY A 177 -53.68 -9.77 -26.77
CA GLY A 177 -53.78 -10.97 -25.97
C GLY A 177 -53.42 -10.61 -24.53
N TYR A 178 -54.33 -10.90 -23.60
CA TYR A 178 -54.12 -10.74 -22.17
C TYR A 178 -52.93 -11.61 -21.73
N GLY A 179 -51.75 -11.00 -21.63
CA GLY A 179 -50.57 -11.58 -20.98
C GLY A 179 -50.32 -10.83 -19.68
N LEU A 180 -50.19 -11.56 -18.57
CA LEU A 180 -49.76 -11.01 -17.29
C LEU A 180 -48.50 -10.14 -17.48
N PRO A 181 -48.33 -9.04 -16.72
CA PRO A 181 -47.08 -8.30 -16.75
C PRO A 181 -45.95 -9.25 -16.36
N ASP A 182 -44.94 -9.38 -17.23
CA ASP A 182 -43.69 -10.06 -16.90
C ASP A 182 -43.12 -9.37 -15.66
N PHE A 183 -43.21 -10.05 -14.51
CA PHE A 183 -42.45 -9.69 -13.32
C PHE A 183 -41.01 -10.11 -13.58
N ALA A 184 -40.31 -9.38 -14.45
CA ALA A 184 -38.88 -9.52 -14.57
C ALA A 184 -38.27 -9.09 -13.23
N GLU A 185 -37.80 -10.06 -12.44
CA GLU A 185 -37.19 -9.81 -11.13
C GLU A 185 -36.10 -8.74 -11.27
N GLU A 186 -36.15 -7.71 -10.41
CA GLU A 186 -35.07 -6.73 -10.31
C GLU A 186 -33.79 -7.45 -9.89
N LEU A 187 -32.89 -7.70 -10.85
CA LEU A 187 -31.58 -8.26 -10.57
C LEU A 187 -30.73 -7.20 -9.85
N ASN A 188 -30.48 -7.43 -8.56
CA ASN A 188 -29.57 -6.64 -7.74
C ASN A 188 -28.14 -7.15 -7.93
N TYR A 189 -27.32 -6.38 -8.63
CA TYR A 189 -25.93 -6.74 -8.94
C TYR A 189 -24.92 -6.33 -7.84
N GLY A 190 -25.41 -6.03 -6.63
CA GLY A 190 -24.57 -5.52 -5.56
C GLY A 190 -24.25 -4.03 -5.72
N VAL A 191 -23.25 -3.55 -4.99
CA VAL A 191 -22.87 -2.12 -4.99
C VAL A 191 -22.10 -1.75 -6.27
N ASP A 192 -22.39 -0.57 -6.85
CA ASP A 192 -21.58 -0.04 -7.96
C ASP A 192 -20.21 0.42 -7.47
N LEU A 193 -19.18 -0.36 -7.80
CA LEU A 193 -17.78 -0.04 -7.47
C LEU A 193 -17.00 0.51 -8.67
N SER A 194 -17.64 0.65 -9.85
CA SER A 194 -16.95 1.10 -11.08
C SER A 194 -16.75 2.62 -11.16
N THR A 195 -17.36 3.38 -10.26
CA THR A 195 -17.31 4.85 -10.21
C THR A 195 -16.48 5.37 -9.02
N ILE A 196 -15.78 4.49 -8.30
CA ILE A 196 -14.94 4.83 -7.12
C ILE A 196 -13.48 5.03 -7.54
#